data_AF-A0A3D0P3X6-F1
#
_entry.id   AF-A0A3D0P3X6-F1
#
_cell.length_a   1.000
_cell.length_b   1.000
_cell.length_c   1.000
_cell.angle_alpha   90.00
_cell.angle_beta   90.00
_cell.angle_gamma   90.00
#
_symmetry.space_group_name_H-M   'P 1'
#
loop_
_entity.id
_entity.type
_entity.pdbx_description
1 polymer ?
#
loop_
_entity_poly.entity_id
_entity_poly.type
_entity_poly.pdbx_seq_one_letter_code
_entity_poly.pdbx_strand_id
1 'polypeptide(L)' 'MTERDEKLKVTPPPETSAGIHAVTNALRHLYGKMGPIRATRGMLRLNQKGGIDCQSCAWPDPE' A
#
# COMPACT_ATOMS: atom_id res chain seq x y z
N MET A 1 31.21 12.86 -7.30
CA MET A 1 29.99 13.37 -6.66
C MET A 1 29.28 14.19 -7.70
N THR A 2 28.11 13.78 -8.15
CA THR A 2 27.37 14.47 -9.23
C THR A 2 26.52 15.59 -8.62
N GLU A 3 26.19 16.64 -9.38
CA GLU A 3 25.33 17.75 -8.92
C GLU A 3 23.95 17.29 -8.38
N ARG A 4 23.52 16.05 -8.69
CA ARG A 4 22.29 15.45 -8.16
C ARG A 4 22.37 15.10 -6.67
N ASP A 5 23.57 14.88 -6.17
CA ASP A 5 23.79 14.35 -4.83
C ASP A 5 23.68 15.46 -3.76
N GLU A 6 23.87 16.74 -4.13
CA GLU A 6 23.82 17.89 -3.21
C GLU A 6 22.41 18.19 -2.65
N LYS A 7 21.35 17.70 -3.30
CA LYS A 7 19.95 17.91 -2.87
C LYS A 7 19.39 16.78 -2.02
N LEU A 8 20.13 15.70 -1.85
CA LEU A 8 19.69 14.55 -1.05
C LEU A 8 19.81 14.87 0.44
N LYS A 9 18.71 14.72 1.16
CA LYS A 9 18.67 14.88 2.63
C LYS A 9 18.43 13.53 3.27
N VAL A 10 19.28 13.16 4.22
CA VAL A 10 19.03 12.01 5.09
C VAL A 10 18.17 12.49 6.25
N THR A 11 17.02 11.86 6.44
CA THR A 11 16.12 12.12 7.57
C THR A 11 16.02 10.89 8.45
N PRO A 12 15.64 11.03 9.73
CA PRO A 12 15.25 9.89 10.55
C PRO A 12 14.12 9.08 9.88
N PRO A 13 14.05 7.77 10.15
CA PRO A 13 12.97 6.94 9.63
C PRO A 13 11.62 7.39 10.21
N PRO A 14 10.51 7.26 9.44
CA PRO A 14 9.17 7.51 9.97
C PRO A 14 8.84 6.58 11.14
N GLU A 15 8.11 7.10 12.13
CA GLU A 15 7.70 6.31 13.30
C GLU A 15 6.60 5.29 12.98
N THR A 16 5.87 5.46 11.88
CA THR A 16 4.78 4.58 11.46
C THR A 16 4.86 4.23 9.98
N SER A 17 4.57 2.97 9.67
CA SER A 17 4.40 2.46 8.30
C SER A 17 2.96 2.60 7.78
N ALA A 18 2.01 2.89 8.67
CA ALA A 18 0.59 3.05 8.36
C ALA A 18 0.11 4.49 8.60
N GLY A 19 -1.02 4.86 8.00
CA GLY A 19 -1.66 6.15 8.21
C GLY A 19 -2.30 6.72 6.94
N ILE A 20 -2.78 7.96 7.02
CA ILE A 20 -3.52 8.61 5.93
C ILE A 20 -2.71 8.70 4.63
N HIS A 21 -1.40 8.92 4.73
CA HIS A 21 -0.53 8.95 3.55
C HIS A 21 -0.46 7.57 2.87
N ALA A 22 -0.39 6.48 3.63
CA ALA A 22 -0.40 5.14 3.06
C ALA A 22 -1.75 4.82 2.41
N VAL A 23 -2.86 5.14 3.08
CA VAL A 23 -4.23 4.89 2.57
C VAL A 23 -4.49 5.65 1.27
N THR A 24 -4.16 6.94 1.23
CA THR A 24 -4.38 7.77 0.04
C THR A 24 -3.54 7.31 -1.15
N ASN A 25 -2.28 6.95 -0.94
CA ASN A 25 -1.44 6.38 -1.99
C ASN A 25 -1.97 5.03 -2.50
N ALA A 26 -2.43 4.16 -1.59
CA ALA A 26 -3.04 2.88 -1.98
C ALA A 26 -4.29 3.10 -2.84
N LEU A 27 -5.22 3.96 -2.39
CA LEU A 27 -6.44 4.28 -3.13
C LEU A 27 -6.14 4.91 -4.50
N ARG A 28 -5.15 5.81 -4.58
CA ARG A 28 -4.70 6.40 -5.85
C ARG A 28 -4.28 5.33 -6.86
N HIS A 29 -3.51 4.34 -6.43
CA HIS A 29 -3.08 3.25 -7.29
C HIS A 29 -4.25 2.32 -7.67
N LEU A 30 -5.04 1.90 -6.69
CA LEU A 30 -6.18 1.01 -6.90
C LEU A 30 -7.19 1.62 -7.88
N TYR A 31 -7.62 2.85 -7.62
CA TYR A 31 -8.61 3.52 -8.46
C TYR A 31 -8.04 3.96 -9.80
N GLY A 32 -6.78 4.39 -9.85
CA GLY A 32 -6.11 4.74 -11.11
C GLY A 32 -5.90 3.57 -12.06
N LYS A 33 -5.78 2.33 -11.55
CA LYS A 33 -5.57 1.12 -12.36
C LYS A 33 -6.84 0.32 -12.64
N MET A 34 -7.80 0.31 -11.72
CA MET A 34 -8.99 -0.55 -11.82
C MET A 34 -10.32 0.21 -11.88
N GLY A 35 -10.32 1.51 -11.58
CA GLY A 35 -11.54 2.29 -11.34
C GLY A 35 -12.19 1.99 -9.98
N PRO A 36 -13.07 2.88 -9.50
CA PRO A 36 -13.57 2.85 -8.12
C PRO A 36 -14.40 1.60 -7.78
N ILE A 37 -15.23 1.13 -8.71
CA ILE A 37 -16.13 -0.02 -8.48
C ILE A 37 -15.33 -1.32 -8.34
N ARG A 38 -14.48 -1.63 -9.33
CA ARG A 38 -13.70 -2.88 -9.35
C ARG A 38 -12.68 -2.92 -8.22
N ALA A 39 -12.00 -1.80 -7.97
CA ALA A 39 -11.05 -1.69 -6.87
C ALA A 39 -11.70 -1.93 -5.51
N THR A 40 -12.85 -1.28 -5.24
CA THR A 40 -13.55 -1.43 -3.96
C THR A 40 -14.03 -2.86 -3.77
N ARG A 41 -14.59 -3.49 -4.82
CA ARG A 41 -15.01 -4.91 -4.77
C ARG A 41 -13.83 -5.85 -4.51
N GLY A 42 -12.67 -5.57 -5.09
CA GLY A 42 -11.44 -6.33 -4.85
C GLY A 42 -10.96 -6.21 -3.40
N MET A 43 -10.93 -4.97 -2.88
CA MET A 43 -10.54 -4.71 -1.49
C MET A 43 -11.45 -5.40 -0.47
N LEU A 44 -12.76 -5.47 -0.73
CA LEU A 44 -13.71 -6.18 0.13
C LEU A 44 -13.53 -7.71 0.15
N ARG A 45 -12.69 -8.26 -0.75
CA ARG A 45 -12.34 -9.69 -0.77
C ARG A 45 -10.88 -9.95 -0.41
N LEU A 46 -10.05 -8.90 -0.34
CA LEU A 46 -8.63 -9.02 -0.06
C LEU A 46 -8.41 -9.34 1.42
N ASN A 47 -7.66 -10.41 1.70
CA ASN A 47 -7.35 -10.94 3.03
C ASN A 47 -8.62 -11.18 3.86
N GLN A 48 -9.68 -11.64 3.21
CA GLN A 48 -10.92 -12.06 3.86
C GLN A 48 -11.06 -13.57 3.72
N LYS A 49 -11.70 -14.25 4.69
CA LYS A 49 -11.94 -15.70 4.64
C LYS A 49 -12.70 -16.09 3.37
N GLY A 50 -12.17 -17.04 2.61
CA GLY A 50 -12.73 -17.45 1.30
C GLY A 50 -12.58 -16.39 0.20
N GLY A 51 -11.77 -15.35 0.45
CA GLY A 51 -11.46 -14.26 -0.46
C GLY A 51 -10.17 -14.50 -1.24
N ILE A 52 -9.39 -13.44 -1.45
CA ILE A 52 -8.09 -13.49 -2.14
C ILE A 52 -6.99 -13.04 -1.20
N ASP A 53 -5.84 -13.68 -1.25
CA ASP A 53 -4.70 -13.29 -0.42
C ASP A 53 -3.74 -12.38 -1.16
N CYS A 54 -3.25 -11.36 -0.44
CA CYS A 54 -2.09 -10.62 -0.88
C CYS A 54 -0.84 -11.52 -0.73
N GLN A 55 -0.14 -11.78 -1.83
CA GLN A 55 1.07 -12.62 -1.84
C GLN A 55 2.24 -12.06 -0.99
N SER A 56 2.12 -10.82 -0.53
CA SER A 56 3.10 -10.15 0.32
C SER A 56 2.64 -10.01 1.79
N CYS A 57 1.47 -10.54 2.17
CA CYS A 57 0.99 -10.40 3.54
C CYS A 57 1.76 -11.32 4.51
N ALA A 58 2.14 -10.76 5.66
CA ALA A 58 3.00 -11.38 6.66
C ALA A 58 2.25 -12.05 7.83
N TRP A 59 0.90 -12.03 7.83
CA TRP A 59 0.11 -12.66 8.89
C TRP A 59 -0.32 -14.07 8.50
N PRO A 60 -0.21 -15.05 9.41
CA PRO A 60 -0.72 -16.40 9.18
C PRO A 60 -2.24 -16.39 9.05
N ASP A 61 -2.76 -17.25 8.17
CA ASP A 61 -4.20 -17.42 7.96
C ASP A 61 -4.85 -17.99 9.25
N PRO A 62 -5.91 -17.38 9.79
CA PRO A 62 -6.66 -17.97 10.90
C PRO A 62 -7.47 -19.19 10.44
N GLU A 63 -7.44 -20.28 11.20
CA GLU A 63 -8.24 -21.51 10.98
C GLU A 63 -9.75 -21.22 10.73
#